data_AF-A0A418JGP9-F1
#
_entry.id   AF-A0A418JGP9-F1
#
_cell.length_a   1.000
_cell.length_b   1.000
_cell.length_c   1.000
_cell.angle_alpha   90.00
_cell.angle_beta   90.00
_cell.angle_gamma   90.00
#
_symmetry.space_group_name_H-M   'P 1'
#
loop_
_entity.id
_entity.type
_entity.pdbx_description
1 polymer ?
#
loop_
_entity_poly.entity_id
_entity_poly.type
_entity_poly.pdbx_seq_one_letter_code
_entity_poly.pdbx_strand_id
1 'polypeptide(L)'
;MVKTQARIIRNGNSQALTLSKYMMEKSGLKLGDHLDYHVKNGKIIFEKSKEDQFEQKFKEFFENGGTYEDYKIDEVESAGREQW
;
A
#
# COMPACT_ATOMS: atom_id res chain seq x y z
N MET A 1 -7.48 -8.71 28.16
CA MET A 1 -7.53 -9.01 26.72
C MET A 1 -8.98 -8.90 26.27
N VAL A 2 -9.31 -7.98 25.35
CA VAL A 2 -10.69 -7.84 24.84
C VAL A 2 -10.84 -8.78 23.66
N LYS A 3 -11.79 -9.71 23.73
CA LYS A 3 -12.15 -10.59 22.60
C LYS A 3 -13.34 -9.97 21.87
N THR A 4 -13.19 -9.73 20.58
CA THR A 4 -14.25 -9.23 19.71
C THR A 4 -14.44 -10.22 18.57
N GLN A 5 -15.70 -10.44 18.19
CA GLN A 5 -15.99 -11.28 17.04
C GLN A 5 -15.65 -10.54 15.75
N ALA A 6 -15.03 -11.26 14.82
CA ALA A 6 -14.78 -10.80 13.46
C ALA A 6 -15.40 -11.80 12.49
N ARG A 7 -15.81 -11.31 11.32
CA ARG A 7 -16.36 -12.13 10.24
C ARG A 7 -15.46 -12.03 9.03
N ILE A 8 -15.26 -13.15 8.36
CA ILE A 8 -14.65 -13.20 7.03
C ILE A 8 -15.77 -13.03 6.00
N ILE A 9 -15.60 -12.07 5.09
CA ILE A 9 -16.52 -11.76 4.00
C ILE A 9 -15.79 -11.84 2.66
N ARG A 10 -16.54 -12.05 1.57
CA ARG A 10 -16.00 -11.97 0.21
C ARG A 10 -15.78 -10.50 -0.16
N ASN A 11 -14.63 -10.19 -0.77
CA ASN A 11 -14.32 -8.88 -1.34
C ASN A 11 -13.81 -9.06 -2.78
N GLY A 12 -14.71 -9.08 -3.76
CA GLY A 12 -14.37 -9.45 -5.13
C GLY A 12 -13.79 -10.87 -5.21
N ASN A 13 -12.56 -10.97 -5.70
CA ASN A 13 -11.81 -12.25 -5.78
C ASN A 13 -11.04 -12.59 -4.50
N SER A 14 -11.03 -11.71 -3.50
CA SER A 14 -10.34 -11.93 -2.22
C SER A 14 -11.33 -12.06 -1.05
N GLN A 15 -10.78 -12.21 0.15
CA GLN A 15 -11.52 -12.20 1.41
C GLN A 15 -11.10 -10.98 2.23
N ALA A 16 -12.04 -10.45 3.01
CA ALA A 16 -11.79 -9.39 3.98
C ALA A 16 -12.26 -9.84 5.36
N LEU A 17 -11.62 -9.31 6.41
CA LEU A 17 -11.98 -9.54 7.81
C LEU A 17 -12.53 -8.24 8.40
N THR A 18 -13.69 -8.31 9.03
CA THR A 18 -14.30 -7.14 9.65
C THR A 18 -13.63 -6.83 10.99
N LEU A 19 -13.10 -5.63 11.14
CA LEU A 19 -12.57 -5.11 12.40
C LEU A 19 -13.52 -4.08 12.99
N SER A 20 -13.82 -4.17 14.29
CA SER A 20 -14.63 -3.16 14.97
C SER A 20 -13.85 -1.86 15.11
N LYS A 21 -14.56 -0.72 15.11
CA LYS A 21 -13.96 0.61 15.34
C LYS A 21 -13.13 0.66 16.62
N TYR A 22 -13.64 0.05 17.70
CA TYR A 22 -12.92 -0.08 18.97
C TYR A 22 -11.55 -0.77 18.82
N MET A 23 -11.48 -1.85 18.04
CA MET A 23 -10.22 -2.58 17.84
C MET A 23 -9.25 -1.83 16.94
N MET A 24 -9.74 -1.10 15.93
CA MET A 24 -8.92 -0.19 15.11
C MET A 24 -8.26 0.89 15.98
N GLU A 25 -9.04 1.58 16.80
CA GLU A 25 -8.53 2.65 17.69
C GLU A 25 -7.51 2.11 18.69
N LYS A 26 -7.80 0.97 19.33
CA LYS A 26 -6.91 0.36 20.32
C LYS A 26 -5.61 -0.20 19.74
N SER A 27 -5.64 -0.62 18.46
CA SER A 27 -4.45 -1.11 17.75
C SER A 27 -3.65 0.01 17.09
N GLY A 28 -4.16 1.25 17.09
CA GLY A 28 -3.51 2.38 16.42
C GLY A 28 -3.58 2.31 14.89
N LEU A 29 -4.44 1.43 14.35
CA LEU A 29 -4.62 1.27 12.92
C LEU A 29 -5.58 2.31 12.35
N LYS A 30 -5.26 2.77 11.14
CA LYS A 30 -6.06 3.72 10.37
C LYS A 30 -6.43 3.11 9.03
N LEU A 31 -7.52 3.60 8.44
CA LEU A 31 -7.87 3.24 7.07
C LEU A 31 -6.74 3.68 6.13
N GLY A 32 -6.28 2.78 5.26
CA GLY A 32 -5.15 3.00 4.36
C GLY A 32 -3.79 2.60 4.92
N ASP A 33 -3.70 2.17 6.18
CA ASP A 33 -2.48 1.55 6.70
C ASP A 33 -2.18 0.23 5.96
N HIS A 34 -0.91 0.03 5.60
CA HIS A 34 -0.41 -1.24 5.08
C HIS A 34 -0.05 -2.17 6.24
N LEU A 35 -0.41 -3.45 6.09
CA LEU A 35 -0.20 -4.48 7.10
C LEU A 35 0.47 -5.69 6.47
N ASP A 36 1.52 -6.16 7.12
CA ASP A 36 2.12 -7.46 6.83
C ASP A 36 1.40 -8.50 7.69
N TYR A 37 1.23 -9.70 7.14
CA TYR A 37 0.64 -10.79 7.91
C TYR A 37 1.41 -12.09 7.72
N HIS A 38 1.46 -12.87 8.79
CA HIS A 38 2.09 -14.19 8.78
C HIS A 38 1.29 -15.16 9.64
N VAL A 39 1.45 -16.45 9.35
CA VAL A 39 0.78 -17.53 10.09
C VAL A 39 1.74 -18.11 11.11
N LYS A 40 1.36 -18.09 12.39
CA LYS A 40 2.11 -18.70 13.49
C LYS A 40 1.17 -19.44 14.43
N ASN A 41 1.43 -20.72 14.66
CA ASN A 41 0.63 -21.59 15.55
C ASN A 41 -0.88 -21.56 15.22
N GLY A 42 -1.23 -21.64 13.94
CA GLY A 42 -2.61 -21.60 13.46
C GLY A 42 -3.31 -20.25 13.60
N LYS A 43 -2.57 -19.18 13.93
CA LYS A 43 -3.09 -17.81 14.05
C LYS A 43 -2.50 -16.95 12.93
N ILE A 44 -3.33 -16.12 12.33
CA ILE A 44 -2.88 -15.05 11.45
C ILE A 44 -2.56 -13.85 12.35
N ILE A 45 -1.32 -13.38 12.27
CA ILE A 45 -0.84 -12.21 13.01
C ILE A 45 -0.63 -11.09 11.99
N PHE A 46 -1.26 -9.95 12.24
CA PHE A 46 -1.09 -8.73 11.45
C PHE A 46 -0.16 -7.78 12.19
N GLU A 47 0.82 -7.25 11.48
CA GLU A 47 1.76 -6.26 11.97
C GLU A 47 1.75 -5.07 11.03
N LYS A 48 1.92 -3.85 11.57
CA LYS A 48 2.00 -2.66 10.73
C LYS A 48 3.25 -2.76 9.86
N SER A 49 3.07 -2.72 8.54
CA SER A 49 4.20 -2.82 7.61
C SER A 49 5.19 -1.73 7.93
N LYS A 50 6.47 -2.12 8.01
CA LYS A 50 7.58 -1.18 8.16
C LYS A 50 8.06 -0.67 6.79
N GLU A 51 7.77 -1.42 5.74
CA GLU A 51 8.13 -1.03 4.38
C GLU A 51 7.25 0.12 3.90
N ASP A 52 7.95 1.18 3.49
CA ASP A 52 7.53 2.21 2.57
C ASP A 52 6.40 3.12 3.02
N GLN A 53 6.69 3.91 4.05
CA GLN A 53 6.30 5.30 3.94
C GLN A 53 6.97 5.85 2.68
N PHE A 54 6.23 5.90 1.57
CA PHE A 54 6.64 6.59 0.35
C PHE A 54 7.28 7.94 0.68
N GLU A 55 6.75 8.63 1.69
CA GLU A 55 7.29 9.87 2.25
C GLU A 55 8.75 9.75 2.71
N GLN A 56 9.15 8.63 3.32
CA GLN A 56 10.50 8.38 3.79
C GLN A 56 11.45 8.07 2.62
N LYS A 57 11.02 7.24 1.66
CA LYS A 57 11.76 7.01 0.40
C LYS A 57 11.89 8.26 -0.45
N PHE A 58 10.84 9.08 -0.52
CA PHE A 58 10.81 10.33 -1.26
C PHE A 58 11.70 11.40 -0.59
N LYS A 59 11.69 11.45 0.74
CA LYS A 59 12.61 12.29 1.52
C LYS A 59 14.05 11.86 1.32
N GLU A 60 14.36 10.57 1.42
CA GLU A 60 15.69 10.02 1.12
C GLU A 60 16.12 10.28 -0.33
N PHE A 61 15.20 10.22 -1.29
CA PHE A 61 15.45 10.55 -2.70
C PHE A 61 15.83 12.02 -2.89
N PHE A 62 15.13 12.94 -2.22
CA PHE A 62 15.44 14.38 -2.27
C PHE A 62 16.73 14.72 -1.50
N GLU A 63 16.94 14.13 -0.32
CA GLU A 63 18.11 14.41 0.53
C GLU A 63 19.41 13.83 -0.03
N ASN A 64 19.35 12.65 -0.68
CA ASN A 64 20.54 11.98 -1.23
C ASN A 64 20.77 12.27 -2.73
N GLY A 65 20.00 13.16 -3.34
CA GLY A 65 20.17 13.55 -4.74
C GLY A 65 19.92 12.37 -5.68
N GLY A 66 18.68 11.89 -5.73
CA GLY A 66 18.29 10.79 -6.60
C GLY A 66 18.71 11.01 -8.07
N THR A 67 19.32 9.98 -8.65
CA THR A 67 19.71 9.97 -10.06
C THR A 67 18.49 9.64 -10.93
N TYR A 68 18.09 10.59 -11.77
CA TYR A 68 17.28 10.27 -12.95
C TYR A 68 18.23 9.99 -14.11
N GLU A 69 18.04 8.86 -14.78
CA GLU A 69 18.49 8.75 -16.16
C GLU A 69 17.50 9.55 -16.99
N ASP A 70 17.92 10.72 -17.47
CA ASP A 70 17.21 11.45 -18.53
C ASP A 70 17.19 10.53 -19.76
N TYR A 71 16.17 9.71 -19.90
CA TYR A 71 15.86 9.14 -21.20
C TYR A 71 15.46 10.31 -22.08
N LYS A 72 16.35 10.67 -23.01
CA LYS A 72 16.00 11.51 -24.15
C LYS A 72 14.73 10.93 -24.75
N ILE A 73 13.64 11.69 -24.63
CA ILE A 73 12.45 11.45 -25.43
C ILE A 73 12.91 11.76 -26.84
N ASP A 74 13.21 10.73 -27.63
CA ASP A 74 13.36 10.91 -29.08
C ASP A 74 12.04 11.52 -29.55
N GLU A 75 12.08 12.77 -30.03
CA GLU A 75 10.95 13.42 -30.67
C GLU A 75 10.56 12.56 -31.87
N VAL A 76 9.58 11.67 -31.67
CA VAL A 76 9.00 10.90 -32.77
C VAL A 76 8.28 11.91 -33.65
N GLU A 77 8.76 12.10 -34.88
CA GLU A 77 8.11 12.95 -35.87
C GLU A 77 6.61 12.60 -35.96
N SER A 78 5.77 13.63 -35.89
CA SER A 78 4.32 13.50 -35.92
C SER A 78 3.86 12.72 -37.16
N ALA A 79 3.38 11.49 -36.97
CA ALA A 79 2.84 10.65 -38.03
C ALA A 79 1.36 10.97 -38.35
N GLY A 80 0.94 12.24 -38.22
CA GLY A 80 -0.42 12.68 -38.51
C GLY A 80 -0.59 13.02 -39.99
N ARG A 81 -1.18 12.11 -40.78
CA ARG A 81 -1.78 12.45 -42.09
C ARG A 81 -3.25 12.80 -41.89
N GLU A 82 -3.54 13.97 -41.33
CA GLU A 82 -4.90 14.52 -41.42
C GLU A 82 -4.90 15.65 -42.45
N GLN A 83 -5.39 15.33 -43.65
CA GLN A 83 -5.78 16.34 -44.64
C GLN A 83 -7.18 16.82 -44.25
N TRP A 84 -7.29 18.11 -43.93
CA TRP A 84 -8.55 18.83 -43.75
C TRP A 84 -9.19 19.11 -45.12
#